data_AF-A0A2N2SQT5-F1
#
_entry.id   AF-A0A2N2SQT5-F1
#
_cell.length_a   1.000
_cell.length_b   1.000
_cell.length_c   1.000
_cell.angle_alpha   90.00
_cell.angle_beta   90.00
_cell.angle_gamma   90.00
#
_symmetry.space_group_name_H-M   'P 1'
#
loop_
_entity.id
_entity.type
_entity.pdbx_description
1 polymer ?
#
loop_
_entity_poly.entity_id
_entity_poly.type
_entity_poly.pdbx_seq_one_letter_code
_entity_poly.pdbx_strand_id
1 'polypeptide(L)'
;GSPCAVLILTGRKRAAPQETDLGDLVHLEATEHEHFARADLEVARAEELAELQRHRLDTAVDVLREREHSLRELRALEQTCARELQEARFSERECAGKLEDIARNLQLAAEQLERVVAEQALREQELEVTNDIRSRDALQTALGLRSSREAALAARRDALEQATATLRQTEELRMRTEQEAGPIRARVAELRLAVQAAELASAQFDERLIEAGADEATLTPLLASDPKESALQREVSRLAREIAELGAVNLAALDELRTASERKAYLDAQTNDLTQAIGTLEDAIRRIDRETREQLQATYNTVNRQFADLFPQLFGGGRAELVLTGDEILDAGIQIVAQPPGKKNTSIQLLSGGEKALTAIALVFAMFQLNPAPFCMLDEVDAPLDDTNTERYGQMVKRMSSHTQFIFISHNRITMEIAQQLVGVTMQEQGVSRVVEVDIEEALRLAESVAA
;
A
#
# COMPACT_ATOMS: atom_id res chain seq x y z
N GLY A 1 -187.36 -45.92 57.10
CA GLY A 1 -186.99 -46.64 58.34
C GLY A 1 -188.21 -47.22 59.09
N SER A 2 -189.31 -47.34 59.82
CA SER A 2 -189.95 -48.64 60.09
C SER A 2 -191.45 -48.48 60.45
N PRO A 3 -192.27 -49.53 60.27
CA PRO A 3 -193.74 -49.44 60.38
C PRO A 3 -194.31 -50.19 61.61
N CYS A 4 -195.63 -50.12 61.87
CA CYS A 4 -196.56 -51.26 62.02
C CYS A 4 -198.04 -50.80 62.24
N ALA A 5 -198.96 -51.69 62.65
CA ALA A 5 -200.41 -51.52 62.51
C ALA A 5 -201.30 -52.13 63.63
N VAL A 6 -202.59 -51.73 63.64
CA VAL A 6 -203.78 -52.64 63.52
C VAL A 6 -205.07 -52.40 64.39
N LEU A 7 -205.47 -53.27 65.33
CA LEU A 7 -206.92 -53.56 65.65
C LEU A 7 -207.57 -52.86 66.88
N ILE A 8 -208.92 -52.94 66.94
CA ILE A 8 -209.84 -52.10 67.77
C ILE A 8 -210.15 -52.60 69.21
N LEU A 9 -210.33 -53.91 69.44
CA LEU A 9 -211.29 -54.46 70.43
C LEU A 9 -210.63 -54.84 71.78
N THR A 10 -211.27 -54.68 72.96
CA THR A 10 -212.40 -55.48 73.54
C THR A 10 -212.69 -54.99 74.98
N GLY A 11 -213.72 -55.47 75.70
CA GLY A 11 -213.86 -55.17 77.15
C GLY A 11 -214.88 -55.98 77.95
N ARG A 12 -216.15 -56.00 77.50
CA ARG A 12 -217.21 -56.94 77.94
C ARG A 12 -217.72 -56.83 79.40
N LYS A 13 -216.98 -57.34 80.39
CA LYS A 13 -217.62 -58.01 81.55
C LYS A 13 -218.27 -57.04 82.57
N ARG A 14 -219.59 -56.82 82.39
CA ARG A 14 -220.55 -56.00 83.16
C ARG A 14 -221.99 -56.45 82.85
N ALA A 15 -222.29 -57.72 83.14
CA ALA A 15 -223.59 -58.34 82.94
C ALA A 15 -224.66 -57.90 83.97
N ALA A 16 -225.94 -58.07 83.60
CA ALA A 16 -227.18 -57.70 84.31
C ALA A 16 -227.64 -56.22 84.13
N PRO A 17 -228.94 -55.87 84.39
CA PRO A 17 -229.60 -54.62 83.97
C PRO A 17 -229.89 -53.65 85.18
N GLN A 18 -230.72 -52.58 85.16
CA GLN A 18 -231.80 -52.13 84.23
C GLN A 18 -232.19 -50.62 84.40
N GLU A 19 -232.90 -50.09 83.40
CA GLU A 19 -233.95 -49.03 83.46
C GLU A 19 -233.66 -47.50 83.55
N THR A 20 -234.66 -46.75 83.06
CA THR A 20 -234.83 -45.30 82.74
C THR A 20 -233.58 -44.39 82.72
N ASP A 21 -233.03 -44.00 81.57
CA ASP A 21 -233.59 -43.25 80.40
C ASP A 21 -233.40 -41.71 80.49
N LEU A 22 -234.38 -40.91 80.04
CA LEU A 22 -234.15 -40.08 78.84
C LEU A 22 -233.92 -38.56 79.05
N GLY A 23 -233.78 -38.07 80.28
CA GLY A 23 -233.94 -36.64 80.61
C GLY A 23 -232.85 -35.68 80.08
N ASP A 24 -231.74 -35.60 80.79
CA ASP A 24 -230.96 -34.35 80.87
C ASP A 24 -229.92 -34.12 79.76
N LEU A 25 -230.12 -34.75 78.59
CA LEU A 25 -229.36 -34.47 77.36
C LEU A 25 -229.37 -32.98 76.96
N VAL A 26 -230.41 -32.24 77.37
CA VAL A 26 -230.56 -30.80 77.14
C VAL A 26 -229.51 -29.97 77.88
N HIS A 27 -229.07 -30.38 79.06
CA HIS A 27 -228.22 -29.53 79.90
C HIS A 27 -226.72 -29.58 79.53
N LEU A 28 -226.33 -30.57 78.73
CA LEU A 28 -224.96 -30.78 78.27
C LEU A 28 -224.46 -29.64 77.36
N GLU A 29 -225.29 -29.20 76.40
CA GLU A 29 -224.97 -28.10 75.48
C GLU A 29 -224.75 -26.76 76.20
N ALA A 30 -225.49 -26.51 77.29
CA ALA A 30 -225.40 -25.26 78.03
C ALA A 30 -224.04 -25.10 78.75
N THR A 31 -223.49 -26.19 79.29
CA THR A 31 -222.19 -26.17 79.98
C THR A 31 -221.00 -26.17 79.03
N GLU A 32 -221.10 -26.81 77.86
CA GLU A 32 -220.05 -26.78 76.82
C GLU A 32 -219.71 -25.34 76.38
N HIS A 33 -220.71 -24.46 76.27
CA HIS A 33 -220.49 -23.04 75.94
C HIS A 33 -219.70 -22.28 77.02
N GLU A 34 -219.91 -22.59 78.31
CA GLU A 34 -219.16 -21.96 79.41
C GLU A 34 -217.71 -22.49 79.48
N HIS A 35 -217.49 -23.75 79.10
CA HIS A 35 -216.15 -24.30 78.91
C HIS A 35 -215.39 -23.61 77.75
N PHE A 36 -216.06 -23.33 76.63
CA PHE A 36 -215.44 -22.65 75.48
C PHE A 36 -215.00 -21.22 75.83
N ALA A 37 -215.87 -20.43 76.47
CA ALA A 37 -215.55 -19.06 76.89
C ALA A 37 -214.40 -18.98 77.92
N ARG A 38 -214.18 -20.05 78.71
CA ARG A 38 -213.00 -20.17 79.57
C ARG A 38 -211.73 -20.48 78.80
N ALA A 39 -211.80 -21.33 77.77
CA ALA A 39 -210.63 -21.70 76.97
C ALA A 39 -210.02 -20.49 76.25
N ASP A 40 -210.86 -19.65 75.62
CA ASP A 40 -210.39 -18.42 74.93
C ASP A 40 -209.65 -17.46 75.88
N LEU A 41 -210.09 -17.37 77.15
CA LEU A 41 -209.46 -16.51 78.15
C LEU A 41 -208.12 -17.08 78.69
N GLU A 42 -207.92 -18.40 78.64
CA GLU A 42 -206.60 -19.01 78.91
C GLU A 42 -205.66 -18.88 77.71
N VAL A 43 -206.18 -18.94 76.47
CA VAL A 43 -205.38 -18.69 75.25
C VAL A 43 -204.83 -17.26 75.25
N ALA A 44 -205.66 -16.24 75.53
CA ALA A 44 -205.21 -14.85 75.62
C ALA A 44 -204.08 -14.65 76.66
N ARG A 45 -204.15 -15.34 77.80
CA ARG A 45 -203.07 -15.33 78.81
C ARG A 45 -201.80 -16.03 78.33
N ALA A 46 -201.92 -17.10 77.55
CA ALA A 46 -200.77 -17.81 76.98
C ALA A 46 -200.04 -16.95 75.93
N GLU A 47 -200.77 -16.15 75.15
CA GLU A 47 -200.21 -15.20 74.18
C GLU A 47 -199.44 -14.06 74.87
N GLU A 48 -200.06 -13.39 75.85
CA GLU A 48 -199.43 -12.32 76.63
C GLU A 48 -198.13 -12.79 77.34
N LEU A 49 -198.14 -14.03 77.86
CA LEU A 49 -196.97 -14.63 78.47
C LEU A 49 -195.89 -15.06 77.45
N ALA A 50 -196.27 -15.39 76.21
CA ALA A 50 -195.33 -15.70 75.14
C ALA A 50 -194.61 -14.45 74.60
N GLU A 51 -195.30 -13.31 74.51
CA GLU A 51 -194.67 -12.02 74.15
C GLU A 51 -193.60 -11.61 75.18
N LEU A 52 -193.91 -11.73 76.48
CA LEU A 52 -192.96 -11.44 77.56
C LEU A 52 -191.70 -12.30 77.49
N GLN A 53 -191.81 -13.57 77.08
CA GLN A 53 -190.67 -14.47 76.91
C GLN A 53 -189.84 -14.16 75.65
N ARG A 54 -190.48 -13.77 74.52
CA ARG A 54 -189.77 -13.27 73.33
C ARG A 54 -188.93 -12.03 73.68
N HIS A 55 -189.56 -11.07 74.36
CA HIS A 55 -188.91 -9.80 74.67
C HIS A 55 -187.68 -9.96 75.58
N ARG A 56 -187.69 -10.98 76.47
CA ARG A 56 -186.51 -11.40 77.24
C ARG A 56 -185.43 -12.05 76.36
N LEU A 57 -185.82 -12.91 75.43
CA LEU A 57 -184.88 -13.60 74.53
C LEU A 57 -184.07 -12.60 73.70
N ASP A 58 -184.73 -11.60 73.12
CA ASP A 58 -184.07 -10.57 72.32
C ASP A 58 -183.03 -9.77 73.14
N THR A 59 -183.37 -9.36 74.37
CA THR A 59 -182.38 -8.68 75.24
C THR A 59 -181.16 -9.53 75.59
N ALA A 60 -181.29 -10.86 75.62
CA ALA A 60 -180.15 -11.75 75.84
C ALA A 60 -179.28 -11.91 74.57
N VAL A 61 -179.90 -11.86 73.38
CA VAL A 61 -179.18 -11.91 72.09
C VAL A 61 -178.33 -10.66 71.88
N ASP A 62 -178.83 -9.47 72.21
CA ASP A 62 -178.08 -8.23 72.03
C ASP A 62 -176.88 -8.09 72.97
N VAL A 63 -177.00 -8.51 74.24
CA VAL A 63 -175.86 -8.60 75.16
C VAL A 63 -174.80 -9.58 74.66
N LEU A 64 -175.20 -10.67 74.00
CA LEU A 64 -174.26 -11.63 73.43
C LEU A 64 -173.52 -11.05 72.20
N ARG A 65 -174.21 -10.31 71.34
CA ARG A 65 -173.61 -9.57 70.20
C ARG A 65 -172.57 -8.55 70.66
N GLU A 66 -172.87 -7.77 71.70
CA GLU A 66 -171.94 -6.79 72.28
C GLU A 66 -170.66 -7.46 72.79
N ARG A 67 -170.79 -8.60 73.47
CA ARG A 67 -169.64 -9.38 73.95
C ARG A 67 -168.80 -9.97 72.82
N GLU A 68 -169.43 -10.50 71.76
CA GLU A 68 -168.71 -10.94 70.56
C GLU A 68 -167.89 -9.82 69.90
N HIS A 69 -168.40 -8.59 69.90
CA HIS A 69 -167.69 -7.44 69.33
C HIS A 69 -166.40 -7.16 70.11
N SER A 70 -166.50 -7.00 71.44
CA SER A 70 -165.33 -6.74 72.30
C SER A 70 -164.24 -7.83 72.22
N LEU A 71 -164.63 -9.09 71.99
CA LEU A 71 -163.68 -10.20 71.82
C LEU A 71 -162.91 -10.12 70.48
N ARG A 72 -163.51 -9.55 69.43
CA ARG A 72 -162.86 -9.34 68.13
C ARG A 72 -161.84 -8.20 68.19
N GLU A 73 -162.18 -7.11 68.89
CA GLU A 73 -161.27 -5.96 69.09
C GLU A 73 -160.00 -6.35 69.87
N LEU A 74 -160.16 -7.08 70.99
CA LEU A 74 -159.02 -7.55 71.80
C LEU A 74 -158.06 -8.45 71.00
N ARG A 75 -158.59 -9.32 70.13
CA ARG A 75 -157.76 -10.19 69.26
C ARG A 75 -157.03 -9.42 68.16
N ALA A 76 -157.61 -8.31 67.67
CA ALA A 76 -156.92 -7.45 66.71
C ALA A 76 -155.72 -6.74 67.37
N LEU A 77 -155.89 -6.24 68.60
CA LEU A 77 -154.82 -5.63 69.40
C LEU A 77 -153.69 -6.61 69.76
N GLU A 78 -154.04 -7.87 70.08
CA GLU A 78 -153.07 -8.95 70.30
C GLU A 78 -152.20 -9.18 69.05
N GLN A 79 -152.83 -9.27 67.87
CA GLN A 79 -152.13 -9.51 66.60
C GLN A 79 -151.24 -8.34 66.17
N THR A 80 -151.63 -7.08 66.40
CA THR A 80 -150.79 -5.92 66.06
C THR A 80 -149.55 -5.85 66.95
N CYS A 81 -149.73 -5.99 68.28
CA CYS A 81 -148.62 -5.94 69.24
C CYS A 81 -147.62 -7.09 69.03
N ALA A 82 -148.10 -8.29 68.68
CA ALA A 82 -147.24 -9.41 68.31
C ALA A 82 -146.38 -9.14 67.07
N ARG A 83 -146.90 -8.39 66.09
CA ARG A 83 -146.17 -8.02 64.87
C ARG A 83 -145.09 -6.97 65.15
N GLU A 84 -145.42 -5.94 65.93
CA GLU A 84 -144.48 -4.89 66.36
C GLU A 84 -143.28 -5.48 67.14
N LEU A 85 -143.53 -6.45 68.03
CA LEU A 85 -142.47 -7.16 68.74
C LEU A 85 -141.55 -7.98 67.81
N GLN A 86 -142.09 -8.53 66.71
CA GLN A 86 -141.31 -9.24 65.70
C GLN A 86 -140.46 -8.28 64.85
N GLU A 87 -141.02 -7.14 64.44
CA GLU A 87 -140.32 -6.08 63.71
C GLU A 87 -139.16 -5.51 64.55
N ALA A 88 -139.40 -5.21 65.84
CA ALA A 88 -138.36 -4.73 66.76
C ALA A 88 -137.20 -5.73 66.93
N ARG A 89 -137.51 -7.02 67.14
CA ARG A 89 -136.51 -8.11 67.25
C ARG A 89 -135.73 -8.38 65.96
N PHE A 90 -136.26 -8.00 64.80
CA PHE A 90 -135.50 -8.03 63.56
C PHE A 90 -134.49 -6.90 63.51
N SER A 91 -134.92 -5.66 63.80
CA SER A 91 -134.03 -4.48 63.79
C SER A 91 -132.89 -4.55 64.82
N GLU A 92 -133.14 -5.10 66.01
CA GLU A 92 -132.10 -5.39 67.03
C GLU A 92 -130.96 -6.25 66.45
N ARG A 93 -131.31 -7.35 65.76
CA ARG A 93 -130.34 -8.28 65.17
C ARG A 93 -129.58 -7.67 63.99
N GLU A 94 -130.26 -6.86 63.18
CA GLU A 94 -129.64 -6.14 62.06
C GLU A 94 -128.62 -5.10 62.55
N CYS A 95 -128.93 -4.40 63.64
CA CYS A 95 -128.00 -3.48 64.30
C CYS A 95 -126.82 -4.21 64.96
N ALA A 96 -127.05 -5.35 65.62
CA ALA A 96 -125.98 -6.15 66.20
C ALA A 96 -124.98 -6.66 65.14
N GLY A 97 -125.47 -7.19 64.01
CA GLY A 97 -124.63 -7.63 62.90
C GLY A 97 -123.76 -6.50 62.32
N LYS A 98 -124.36 -5.31 62.11
CA LYS A 98 -123.63 -4.12 61.65
C LYS A 98 -122.53 -3.67 62.62
N LEU A 99 -122.76 -3.77 63.93
CA LEU A 99 -121.74 -3.45 64.94
C LEU A 99 -120.57 -4.43 64.90
N GLU A 100 -120.83 -5.74 64.72
CA GLU A 100 -119.74 -6.70 64.54
C GLU A 100 -118.94 -6.46 63.26
N ASP A 101 -119.59 -6.15 62.13
CA ASP A 101 -118.89 -5.85 60.88
C ASP A 101 -118.04 -4.58 60.98
N ILE A 102 -118.52 -3.54 61.66
CA ILE A 102 -117.74 -2.34 61.94
C ILE A 102 -116.54 -2.67 62.84
N ALA A 103 -116.71 -3.51 63.87
CA ALA A 103 -115.61 -3.93 64.74
C ALA A 103 -114.54 -4.75 63.99
N ARG A 104 -114.95 -5.70 63.13
CA ARG A 104 -114.06 -6.46 62.24
C ARG A 104 -113.26 -5.56 61.31
N ASN A 105 -113.92 -4.58 60.69
CA ASN A 105 -113.27 -3.61 59.79
C ASN A 105 -112.30 -2.69 60.54
N LEU A 106 -112.62 -2.26 61.77
CA LEU A 106 -111.74 -1.42 62.58
C LEU A 106 -110.44 -2.16 62.96
N GLN A 107 -110.54 -3.44 63.32
CA GLN A 107 -109.36 -4.27 63.61
C GLN A 107 -108.46 -4.42 62.38
N LEU A 108 -109.04 -4.76 61.21
CA LEU A 108 -108.28 -4.87 59.96
C LEU A 108 -107.58 -3.56 59.57
N ALA A 109 -108.21 -2.41 59.81
CA ALA A 109 -107.61 -1.10 59.56
C ALA A 109 -106.43 -0.81 60.51
N ALA A 110 -106.51 -1.22 61.78
CA ALA A 110 -105.40 -1.09 62.73
C ALA A 110 -104.20 -1.98 62.33
N GLU A 111 -104.44 -3.25 61.98
CA GLU A 111 -103.41 -4.17 61.51
C GLU A 111 -102.73 -3.69 60.20
N GLN A 112 -103.46 -2.98 59.34
CA GLN A 112 -102.89 -2.32 58.16
C GLN A 112 -102.05 -1.09 58.52
N LEU A 113 -102.49 -0.27 59.48
CA LEU A 113 -101.76 0.92 59.93
C LEU A 113 -100.41 0.55 60.54
N GLU A 114 -100.35 -0.46 61.41
CA GLU A 114 -99.09 -0.93 62.00
C GLU A 114 -98.08 -1.40 60.95
N ARG A 115 -98.53 -2.10 59.89
CA ARG A 115 -97.66 -2.50 58.77
C ARG A 115 -97.10 -1.31 58.02
N VAL A 116 -97.93 -0.31 57.69
CA VAL A 116 -97.48 0.89 56.96
C VAL A 116 -96.48 1.69 57.80
N VAL A 117 -96.69 1.83 59.11
CA VAL A 117 -95.73 2.49 60.01
C VAL A 117 -94.41 1.72 60.08
N ALA A 118 -94.45 0.39 60.15
CA ALA A 118 -93.24 -0.45 60.15
C ALA A 118 -92.46 -0.37 58.81
N GLU A 119 -93.17 -0.39 57.67
CA GLU A 119 -92.56 -0.21 56.35
C GLU A 119 -91.97 1.20 56.18
N GLN A 120 -92.65 2.25 56.65
CA GLN A 120 -92.13 3.61 56.60
C GLN A 120 -90.85 3.76 57.44
N ALA A 121 -90.84 3.26 58.68
CA ALA A 121 -89.65 3.30 59.54
C ALA A 121 -88.45 2.55 58.93
N LEU A 122 -88.70 1.42 58.24
CA LEU A 122 -87.66 0.69 57.51
C LEU A 122 -87.11 1.52 56.34
N ARG A 123 -87.97 2.17 55.54
CA ARG A 123 -87.54 3.02 54.42
C ARG A 123 -86.84 4.29 54.86
N GLU A 124 -87.20 4.86 56.01
CA GLU A 124 -86.49 5.99 56.62
C GLU A 124 -85.08 5.59 57.06
N GLN A 125 -84.90 4.41 57.67
CA GLN A 125 -83.56 3.87 57.96
C GLN A 125 -82.74 3.58 56.69
N GLU A 126 -83.34 3.02 55.63
CA GLU A 126 -82.66 2.83 54.35
C GLU A 126 -82.23 4.16 53.72
N LEU A 127 -83.03 5.23 53.86
CA LEU A 127 -82.69 6.59 53.43
C LEU A 127 -81.53 7.19 54.25
N GLU A 128 -81.49 6.99 55.57
CA GLU A 128 -80.35 7.40 56.40
C GLU A 128 -79.06 6.63 56.08
N VAL A 129 -79.15 5.34 55.72
CA VAL A 129 -78.00 4.56 55.22
C VAL A 129 -77.57 5.04 53.83
N THR A 130 -78.51 5.49 53.00
CA THR A 130 -78.27 6.06 51.65
C THR A 130 -77.91 7.56 51.72
N ASN A 131 -77.32 8.03 52.83
CA ASN A 131 -76.96 9.43 53.01
C ASN A 131 -75.80 9.86 52.08
N ASP A 132 -76.22 10.54 51.01
CA ASP A 132 -75.46 11.06 49.86
C ASP A 132 -74.16 11.81 50.24
N ILE A 133 -74.08 12.37 51.45
CA ILE A 133 -72.90 13.11 51.95
C ILE A 133 -71.61 12.29 51.88
N ARG A 134 -71.62 11.01 52.30
CA ARG A 134 -70.40 10.16 52.25
C ARG A 134 -69.98 9.84 50.82
N SER A 135 -70.93 9.60 49.93
CA SER A 135 -70.69 9.35 48.51
C SER A 135 -70.13 10.59 47.81
N ARG A 136 -70.64 11.79 48.15
CA ARG A 136 -70.16 13.08 47.63
C ARG A 136 -68.75 13.40 48.11
N ASP A 137 -68.44 13.20 49.39
CA ASP A 137 -67.10 13.47 49.95
C ASP A 137 -66.04 12.50 49.39
N ALA A 138 -66.39 11.22 49.25
CA ALA A 138 -65.56 10.24 48.55
C ALA A 138 -65.34 10.59 47.06
N LEU A 139 -66.39 11.04 46.36
CA LEU A 139 -66.32 11.50 44.97
C LEU A 139 -65.46 12.78 44.85
N GLN A 140 -65.63 13.75 45.74
CA GLN A 140 -64.86 14.99 45.75
C GLN A 140 -63.38 14.73 46.06
N THR A 141 -63.09 13.81 46.98
CA THR A 141 -61.73 13.30 47.24
C THR A 141 -61.14 12.60 46.00
N ALA A 142 -61.92 11.75 45.32
CA ALA A 142 -61.49 11.09 44.09
C ALA A 142 -61.26 12.08 42.93
N LEU A 143 -62.07 13.14 42.82
CA LEU A 143 -61.90 14.21 41.83
C LEU A 143 -60.66 15.07 42.13
N GLY A 144 -60.38 15.39 43.39
CA GLY A 144 -59.14 16.06 43.80
C GLY A 144 -57.88 15.20 43.54
N LEU A 145 -57.97 13.90 43.82
CA LEU A 145 -56.90 12.94 43.49
C LEU A 145 -56.72 12.78 41.97
N ARG A 146 -57.81 12.80 41.20
CA ARG A 146 -57.76 12.80 39.73
C ARG A 146 -57.09 14.08 39.21
N SER A 147 -57.54 15.25 39.66
CA SER A 147 -57.00 16.55 39.21
C SER A 147 -55.51 16.70 39.53
N SER A 148 -55.08 16.31 40.74
CA SER A 148 -53.65 16.30 41.10
C SER A 148 -52.81 15.32 40.27
N ARG A 149 -53.37 14.14 39.91
CA ARG A 149 -52.72 13.19 39.00
C ARG A 149 -52.68 13.68 37.55
N GLU A 150 -53.72 14.36 37.06
CA GLU A 150 -53.76 14.97 35.73
C GLU A 150 -52.75 16.12 35.63
N ALA A 151 -52.65 16.98 36.65
CA ALA A 151 -51.64 18.03 36.74
C ALA A 151 -50.20 17.47 36.81
N ALA A 152 -49.98 16.41 37.61
CA ALA A 152 -48.68 15.74 37.66
C ALA A 152 -48.32 15.05 36.33
N LEU A 153 -49.30 14.50 35.61
CA LEU A 153 -49.11 13.91 34.28
C LEU A 153 -48.80 14.98 33.23
N ALA A 154 -49.46 16.15 33.28
CA ALA A 154 -49.15 17.29 32.42
C ALA A 154 -47.70 17.76 32.65
N ALA A 155 -47.32 18.09 33.89
CA ALA A 155 -45.96 18.52 34.20
C ALA A 155 -44.87 17.48 33.80
N ARG A 156 -45.19 16.19 33.81
CA ARG A 156 -44.29 15.12 33.31
C ARG A 156 -44.24 15.01 31.79
N ARG A 157 -45.32 15.35 31.08
CA ARG A 157 -45.34 15.49 29.61
C ARG A 157 -44.55 16.72 29.18
N ASP A 158 -44.78 17.87 29.81
CA ASP A 158 -44.08 19.12 29.51
C ASP A 158 -42.56 18.96 29.69
N ALA A 159 -42.13 18.33 30.79
CA ALA A 159 -40.72 18.02 31.04
C ALA A 159 -40.12 17.01 30.05
N LEU A 160 -40.91 16.02 29.57
CA LEU A 160 -40.49 15.07 28.54
C LEU A 160 -40.37 15.75 27.18
N GLU A 161 -41.30 16.64 26.82
CA GLU A 161 -41.28 17.40 25.57
C GLU A 161 -40.10 18.37 25.54
N GLN A 162 -39.83 19.09 26.64
CA GLN A 162 -38.63 19.91 26.80
C GLN A 162 -37.34 19.08 26.65
N ALA A 163 -37.23 17.93 27.33
CA ALA A 163 -36.08 17.05 27.21
C ALA A 163 -35.88 16.52 25.78
N THR A 164 -36.98 16.16 25.10
CA THR A 164 -36.97 15.68 23.71
C THR A 164 -36.56 16.81 22.74
N ALA A 165 -37.00 18.04 22.98
CA ALA A 165 -36.59 19.21 22.20
C ALA A 165 -35.09 19.51 22.37
N THR A 166 -34.58 19.50 23.61
CA THR A 166 -33.14 19.70 23.87
C THR A 166 -32.28 18.57 23.30
N LEU A 167 -32.75 17.32 23.32
CA LEU A 167 -32.06 16.19 22.69
C LEU A 167 -31.94 16.42 21.18
N ARG A 168 -33.05 16.72 20.49
CA ARG A 168 -33.05 17.00 19.04
C ARG A 168 -32.11 18.16 18.67
N GLN A 169 -32.14 19.26 19.42
CA GLN A 169 -31.21 20.38 19.21
C GLN A 169 -29.74 19.95 19.40
N THR A 170 -29.46 19.12 20.39
CA THR A 170 -28.10 18.62 20.66
C THR A 170 -27.64 17.65 19.57
N GLU A 171 -28.53 16.80 19.05
CA GLU A 171 -28.24 15.89 17.93
C GLU A 171 -28.04 16.63 16.61
N GLU A 172 -28.86 17.66 16.32
CA GLU A 172 -28.65 18.55 15.17
C GLU A 172 -27.32 19.29 15.25
N LEU A 173 -26.99 19.86 16.41
CA LEU A 173 -25.69 20.52 16.63
C LEU A 173 -24.53 19.54 16.46
N ARG A 174 -24.63 18.33 17.03
CA ARG A 174 -23.62 17.28 16.85
C ARG A 174 -23.44 16.95 15.37
N MET A 175 -24.53 16.68 14.65
CA MET A 175 -24.50 16.34 13.22
C MET A 175 -23.87 17.45 12.37
N ARG A 176 -24.17 18.73 12.64
CA ARG A 176 -23.54 19.87 11.95
C ARG A 176 -22.04 19.95 12.24
N THR A 177 -21.64 19.92 13.51
CA THR A 177 -20.21 19.94 13.90
C THR A 177 -19.45 18.72 13.36
N GLU A 178 -20.08 17.55 13.28
CA GLU A 178 -19.51 16.30 12.77
C GLU A 178 -19.34 16.36 11.23
N GLN A 179 -20.29 16.98 10.51
CA GLN A 179 -20.18 17.29 9.07
C GLN A 179 -19.15 18.39 8.77
N GLU A 180 -19.04 19.43 9.59
CA GLU A 180 -18.06 20.52 9.44
C GLU A 180 -16.63 20.07 9.79
N ALA A 181 -16.47 19.20 10.79
CA ALA A 181 -15.17 18.66 11.20
C ALA A 181 -14.56 17.71 10.15
N GLY A 182 -15.40 17.02 9.35
CA GLY A 182 -14.97 16.12 8.28
C GLY A 182 -13.98 16.75 7.27
N PRO A 183 -14.38 17.79 6.51
CA PRO A 183 -13.50 18.46 5.54
C PRO A 183 -12.32 19.17 6.20
N ILE A 184 -12.48 19.70 7.43
CA ILE A 184 -11.37 20.30 8.17
C ILE A 184 -10.30 19.25 8.50
N ARG A 185 -10.70 18.05 8.99
CA ARG A 185 -9.76 16.94 9.23
C ARG A 185 -9.09 16.46 7.95
N ALA A 186 -9.83 16.35 6.85
CA ALA A 186 -9.27 16.00 5.55
C ALA A 186 -8.23 17.02 5.08
N ARG A 187 -8.53 18.33 5.16
CA ARG A 187 -7.60 19.40 4.78
C ARG A 187 -6.37 19.47 5.69
N VAL A 188 -6.50 19.19 6.99
CA VAL A 188 -5.36 19.09 7.91
C VAL A 188 -4.47 17.88 7.58
N ALA A 189 -5.04 16.74 7.18
CA ALA A 189 -4.27 15.58 6.73
C ALA A 189 -3.54 15.87 5.41
N GLU A 190 -4.22 16.47 4.44
CA GLU A 190 -3.65 16.91 3.15
C GLU A 190 -2.49 17.90 3.34
N LEU A 191 -2.68 18.93 4.19
CA LEU A 191 -1.63 19.91 4.49
C LEU A 191 -0.44 19.28 5.22
N ARG A 192 -0.65 18.30 6.11
CA ARG A 192 0.45 17.56 6.75
C ARG A 192 1.25 16.73 5.75
N LEU A 193 0.58 16.06 4.81
CA LEU A 193 1.26 15.33 3.73
C LEU A 193 2.02 16.27 2.80
N ALA A 194 1.46 17.45 2.49
CA ALA A 194 2.15 18.47 1.70
C ALA A 194 3.39 19.03 2.41
N VAL A 195 3.33 19.26 3.73
CA VAL A 195 4.48 19.66 4.55
C VAL A 195 5.55 18.57 4.55
N GLN A 196 5.20 17.31 4.84
CA GLN A 196 6.16 16.20 4.83
C GLN A 196 6.79 15.97 3.46
N ALA A 197 6.03 16.16 2.38
CA ALA A 197 6.57 16.10 1.02
C ALA A 197 7.55 17.25 0.72
N ALA A 198 7.27 18.46 1.23
CA ALA A 198 8.17 19.61 1.10
C ALA A 198 9.44 19.47 1.97
N GLU A 199 9.31 18.96 3.20
CA GLU A 199 10.44 18.64 4.09
C GLU A 199 11.36 17.59 3.45
N LEU A 200 10.80 16.50 2.92
CA LEU A 200 11.56 15.47 2.20
C LEU A 200 12.19 15.99 0.91
N ALA A 201 11.49 16.85 0.16
CA ALA A 201 12.03 17.46 -1.04
C ALA A 201 13.20 18.41 -0.72
N SER A 202 13.09 19.23 0.34
CA SER A 202 14.19 20.06 0.83
C SER A 202 15.41 19.20 1.15
N ALA A 203 15.26 18.19 2.01
CA ALA A 203 16.35 17.31 2.40
C ALA A 203 17.03 16.62 1.19
N GLN A 204 16.26 16.25 0.14
CA GLN A 204 16.81 15.70 -1.10
C GLN A 204 17.56 16.73 -1.97
N PHE A 205 17.21 18.02 -1.89
CA PHE A 205 18.00 19.09 -2.53
C PHE A 205 19.23 19.44 -1.70
N ASP A 206 19.10 19.50 -0.37
CA ASP A 206 20.19 19.75 0.58
C ASP A 206 21.29 18.67 0.45
N GLU A 207 20.91 17.39 0.40
CA GLU A 207 21.82 16.25 0.18
C GLU A 207 22.53 16.34 -1.18
N ARG A 208 21.83 16.76 -2.25
CA ARG A 208 22.43 16.97 -3.58
C ARG A 208 23.38 18.16 -3.65
N LEU A 209 23.15 19.22 -2.88
CA LEU A 209 24.08 20.34 -2.76
C LEU A 209 25.38 19.88 -2.09
N ILE A 210 25.28 19.03 -1.06
CA ILE A 210 26.43 18.39 -0.40
C ILE A 210 27.18 17.45 -1.36
N GLU A 211 26.50 16.56 -2.07
CA GLU A 211 27.11 15.68 -3.08
C GLU A 211 27.83 16.46 -4.19
N ALA A 212 27.27 17.58 -4.62
CA ALA A 212 27.86 18.46 -5.64
C ALA A 212 29.02 19.33 -5.12
N GLY A 213 29.29 19.35 -3.80
CA GLY A 213 30.27 20.24 -3.18
C GLY A 213 29.91 21.74 -3.32
N ALA A 214 28.62 22.06 -3.35
CA ALA A 214 28.11 23.39 -3.65
C ALA A 214 28.31 24.39 -2.49
N ASP A 215 28.89 25.56 -2.77
CA ASP A 215 28.97 26.67 -1.83
C ASP A 215 27.76 27.61 -2.03
N GLU A 216 26.76 27.49 -1.13
CA GLU A 216 25.55 28.32 -1.10
C GLU A 216 25.84 29.84 -1.09
N ALA A 217 26.93 30.29 -0.46
CA ALA A 217 27.27 31.70 -0.41
C ALA A 217 27.72 32.23 -1.79
N THR A 218 28.29 31.35 -2.64
CA THR A 218 28.60 31.68 -4.04
C THR A 218 27.39 31.56 -4.97
N LEU A 219 26.45 30.65 -4.68
CA LEU A 219 25.24 30.45 -5.49
C LEU A 219 24.15 31.50 -5.24
N THR A 220 23.98 31.95 -4.00
CA THR A 220 23.00 32.97 -3.59
C THR A 220 22.99 34.22 -4.50
N PRO A 221 24.13 34.89 -4.80
CA PRO A 221 24.14 36.05 -5.70
C PRO A 221 23.84 35.73 -7.17
N LEU A 222 24.02 34.48 -7.63
CA LEU A 222 23.69 34.06 -9.00
C LEU A 222 22.17 33.85 -9.16
N LEU A 223 21.53 33.30 -8.12
CA LEU A 223 20.08 33.10 -8.04
C LEU A 223 19.28 34.41 -7.99
N ALA A 224 19.92 35.54 -7.66
CA ALA A 224 19.30 36.87 -7.64
C ALA A 224 18.73 37.35 -8.99
N SER A 225 18.99 36.61 -10.07
CA SER A 225 18.43 36.84 -11.42
C SER A 225 17.11 36.10 -11.71
N ASP A 226 16.58 35.33 -10.75
CA ASP A 226 15.47 34.37 -10.91
C ASP A 226 15.62 33.47 -12.16
N PRO A 227 16.75 32.74 -12.30
CA PRO A 227 17.03 31.93 -13.48
C PRO A 227 16.11 30.70 -13.49
N LYS A 228 15.21 30.65 -14.48
CA LYS A 228 14.28 29.52 -14.66
C LYS A 228 15.04 28.18 -14.70
N GLU A 229 14.62 27.23 -13.88
CA GLU A 229 15.15 25.86 -13.79
C GLU A 229 15.34 25.23 -15.19
N SER A 230 14.33 25.34 -16.06
CA SER A 230 14.37 24.79 -17.43
C SER A 230 15.33 25.53 -18.38
N ALA A 231 15.92 26.66 -18.00
CA ALA A 231 17.06 27.27 -18.68
C ALA A 231 18.37 26.67 -18.16
N LEU A 232 18.58 26.64 -16.84
CA LEU A 232 19.75 26.04 -16.20
C LEU A 232 19.92 24.56 -16.60
N GLN A 233 18.84 23.76 -16.59
CA GLN A 233 18.88 22.36 -16.99
C GLN A 233 19.21 22.17 -18.49
N ARG A 234 18.84 23.14 -19.35
CA ARG A 234 19.28 23.15 -20.76
C ARG A 234 20.75 23.52 -20.90
N GLU A 235 21.27 24.42 -20.07
CA GLU A 235 22.70 24.73 -20.04
C GLU A 235 23.53 23.58 -19.50
N VAL A 236 23.12 22.94 -18.40
CA VAL A 236 23.75 21.70 -17.91
C VAL A 236 23.71 20.61 -18.99
N SER A 237 22.60 20.45 -19.70
CA SER A 237 22.49 19.49 -20.82
C SER A 237 23.34 19.86 -22.03
N ARG A 238 23.58 21.16 -22.28
CA ARG A 238 24.49 21.67 -23.32
C ARG A 238 25.94 21.39 -22.93
N LEU A 239 26.35 21.81 -21.73
CA LEU A 239 27.69 21.60 -21.19
C LEU A 239 28.03 20.12 -21.07
N ALA A 240 27.09 19.26 -20.65
CA ALA A 240 27.29 17.81 -20.61
C ALA A 240 27.48 17.19 -22.02
N ARG A 241 26.87 17.76 -23.07
CA ARG A 241 27.13 17.37 -24.46
C ARG A 241 28.48 17.87 -24.93
N GLU A 242 28.83 19.12 -24.66
CA GLU A 242 30.14 19.69 -25.01
C GLU A 242 31.28 18.91 -24.33
N ILE A 243 31.10 18.49 -23.07
CA ILE A 243 32.02 17.60 -22.34
C ILE A 243 32.07 16.20 -22.98
N ALA A 244 30.94 15.65 -23.45
CA ALA A 244 30.93 14.36 -24.16
C ALA A 244 31.55 14.45 -25.57
N GLU A 245 31.45 15.59 -26.25
CA GLU A 245 32.06 15.87 -27.55
C GLU A 245 33.59 16.05 -27.47
N LEU A 246 34.13 16.46 -26.32
CA LEU A 246 35.58 16.35 -26.01
C LEU A 246 36.07 14.89 -25.93
N GLY A 247 35.15 13.93 -25.81
CA GLY A 247 35.46 12.50 -25.79
C GLY A 247 36.12 12.01 -24.50
N ALA A 248 36.82 10.88 -24.59
CA ALA A 248 37.53 10.30 -23.46
C ALA A 248 38.80 11.11 -23.14
N VAL A 249 38.71 12.03 -22.17
CA VAL A 249 39.86 12.78 -21.65
C VAL A 249 40.89 11.81 -21.07
N ASN A 250 42.03 11.67 -21.74
CA ASN A 250 43.12 10.83 -21.25
C ASN A 250 43.80 11.50 -20.05
N LEU A 251 43.38 11.13 -18.83
CA LEU A 251 43.95 11.63 -17.59
C LEU A 251 45.44 11.26 -17.42
N ALA A 252 45.93 10.20 -18.07
CA ALA A 252 47.34 9.82 -18.05
C ALA A 252 48.20 10.67 -19.01
N ALA A 253 47.59 11.47 -19.91
CA ALA A 253 48.32 12.20 -20.94
C ALA A 253 49.39 13.17 -20.39
N LEU A 254 49.23 13.68 -19.16
CA LEU A 254 50.22 14.53 -18.50
C LEU A 254 51.47 13.75 -18.05
N ASP A 255 51.29 12.57 -17.47
CA ASP A 255 52.40 11.68 -17.09
C ASP A 255 53.04 11.01 -18.31
N GLU A 256 52.24 10.65 -19.33
CA GLU A 256 52.74 10.19 -20.63
C GLU A 256 53.57 11.29 -21.33
N LEU A 257 53.09 12.54 -21.35
CA LEU A 257 53.83 13.67 -21.90
C LEU A 257 55.12 13.94 -21.12
N ARG A 258 55.10 13.85 -19.78
CA ARG A 258 56.32 14.01 -18.95
C ARG A 258 57.33 12.90 -19.28
N THR A 259 56.90 11.64 -19.25
CA THR A 259 57.74 10.46 -19.57
C THR A 259 58.29 10.52 -21.00
N ALA A 260 57.49 10.95 -21.97
CA ALA A 260 57.92 11.12 -23.35
C ALA A 260 58.92 12.29 -23.50
N SER A 261 58.74 13.38 -22.75
CA SER A 261 59.65 14.53 -22.74
C SER A 261 60.99 14.20 -22.08
N GLU A 262 60.97 13.50 -20.96
CA GLU A 262 62.17 12.95 -20.29
C GLU A 262 62.94 12.03 -21.24
N ARG A 263 62.25 11.08 -21.89
CA ARG A 263 62.84 10.18 -22.89
C ARG A 263 63.37 10.92 -24.12
N LYS A 264 62.67 11.96 -24.60
CA LYS A 264 63.13 12.79 -25.71
C LYS A 264 64.43 13.52 -25.34
N ALA A 265 64.47 14.19 -24.18
CA ALA A 265 65.66 14.92 -23.73
C ALA A 265 66.88 13.99 -23.59
N TYR A 266 66.69 12.77 -23.10
CA TYR A 266 67.74 11.74 -23.04
C TYR A 266 68.23 11.34 -24.44
N LEU A 267 67.33 11.07 -25.38
CA LEU A 267 67.69 10.69 -26.75
C LEU A 267 68.34 11.85 -27.52
N ASP A 268 67.83 13.08 -27.40
CA ASP A 268 68.45 14.28 -27.97
C ASP A 268 69.90 14.44 -27.48
N ALA A 269 70.14 14.22 -26.17
CA ALA A 269 71.48 14.29 -25.58
C ALA A 269 72.41 13.20 -26.12
N GLN A 270 71.96 11.94 -26.19
CA GLN A 270 72.73 10.85 -26.81
C GLN A 270 73.03 11.10 -28.29
N THR A 271 72.07 11.64 -29.06
CA THR A 271 72.26 11.98 -30.48
C THR A 271 73.28 13.10 -30.64
N ASN A 272 73.27 14.11 -29.78
CA ASN A 272 74.25 15.19 -29.80
C ASN A 272 75.66 14.69 -29.45
N ASP A 273 75.80 13.88 -28.40
CA ASP A 273 77.07 13.25 -27.99
C ASP A 273 77.67 12.37 -29.12
N LEU A 274 76.86 11.49 -29.72
CA LEU A 274 77.27 10.69 -30.87
C LEU A 274 77.66 11.53 -32.08
N THR A 275 76.96 12.64 -32.35
CA THR A 275 77.29 13.55 -33.46
C THR A 275 78.61 14.28 -33.22
N GLN A 276 78.89 14.70 -31.98
CA GLN A 276 80.16 15.31 -31.59
C GLN A 276 81.32 14.28 -31.63
N ALA A 277 81.07 13.04 -31.21
CA ALA A 277 82.03 11.95 -31.32
C ALA A 277 82.36 11.64 -32.79
N ILE A 278 81.36 11.57 -33.68
CA ILE A 278 81.57 11.41 -35.13
C ILE A 278 82.40 12.57 -35.70
N GLY A 279 82.06 13.82 -35.41
CA GLY A 279 82.85 14.98 -35.86
C GLY A 279 84.29 14.96 -35.36
N THR A 280 84.50 14.54 -34.10
CA THR A 280 85.84 14.39 -33.50
C THR A 280 86.64 13.28 -34.20
N LEU A 281 86.00 12.17 -34.58
CA LEU A 281 86.62 11.08 -35.33
C LEU A 281 86.92 11.49 -36.78
N GLU A 282 86.03 12.22 -37.46
CA GLU A 282 86.28 12.77 -38.79
C GLU A 282 87.47 13.73 -38.80
N ASP A 283 87.57 14.64 -37.83
CA ASP A 283 88.70 15.57 -37.75
C ASP A 283 90.00 14.88 -37.32
N ALA A 284 89.93 13.81 -36.53
CA ALA A 284 91.08 12.95 -36.25
C ALA A 284 91.55 12.22 -37.53
N ILE A 285 90.64 11.67 -38.34
CA ILE A 285 90.94 11.05 -39.64
C ILE A 285 91.56 12.09 -40.58
N ARG A 286 90.91 13.25 -40.81
CA ARG A 286 91.44 14.36 -41.63
C ARG A 286 92.81 14.86 -41.19
N ARG A 287 93.15 14.71 -39.90
CA ARG A 287 94.48 15.01 -39.36
C ARG A 287 95.48 13.90 -39.68
N ILE A 288 95.12 12.64 -39.43
CA ILE A 288 95.95 11.46 -39.75
C ILE A 288 96.23 11.42 -41.26
N ASP A 289 95.24 11.63 -42.10
CA ASP A 289 95.40 11.68 -43.57
C ASP A 289 96.36 12.78 -44.00
N ARG A 290 96.36 13.92 -43.30
CA ARG A 290 97.26 15.05 -43.60
C ARG A 290 98.69 14.73 -43.18
N GLU A 291 98.89 14.29 -41.94
CA GLU A 291 100.22 13.88 -41.45
C GLU A 291 100.78 12.70 -42.27
N THR A 292 99.94 11.75 -42.68
CA THR A 292 100.30 10.63 -43.57
C THR A 292 100.64 11.11 -44.98
N ARG A 293 99.83 12.01 -45.56
CA ARG A 293 100.09 12.60 -46.90
C ARG A 293 101.40 13.39 -46.92
N GLU A 294 101.69 14.16 -45.87
CA GLU A 294 102.96 14.89 -45.71
C GLU A 294 104.15 13.92 -45.55
N GLN A 295 104.05 12.89 -44.70
CA GLN A 295 105.11 11.89 -44.52
C GLN A 295 105.35 11.05 -45.78
N LEU A 296 104.29 10.63 -46.47
CA LEU A 296 104.37 9.85 -47.72
C LEU A 296 104.95 10.70 -48.85
N GLN A 297 104.56 11.96 -48.99
CA GLN A 297 105.14 12.89 -49.96
C GLN A 297 106.62 13.16 -49.68
N ALA A 298 107.01 13.36 -48.41
CA ALA A 298 108.41 13.54 -48.04
C ALA A 298 109.25 12.27 -48.31
N THR A 299 108.70 11.10 -48.00
CA THR A 299 109.28 9.77 -48.28
C THR A 299 109.47 9.58 -49.79
N TYR A 300 108.41 9.73 -50.58
CA TYR A 300 108.44 9.63 -52.04
C TYR A 300 109.45 10.62 -52.66
N ASN A 301 109.45 11.89 -52.24
CA ASN A 301 110.39 12.90 -52.75
C ASN A 301 111.85 12.55 -52.45
N THR A 302 112.11 11.89 -51.32
CA THR A 302 113.47 11.51 -50.90
C THR A 302 113.94 10.25 -51.63
N VAL A 303 113.11 9.20 -51.68
CA VAL A 303 113.39 7.97 -52.44
C VAL A 303 113.52 8.25 -53.93
N ASN A 304 112.68 9.11 -54.52
CA ASN A 304 112.78 9.50 -55.93
C ASN A 304 114.10 10.22 -56.22
N ARG A 305 114.57 11.11 -55.32
CA ARG A 305 115.88 11.76 -55.45
C ARG A 305 117.02 10.74 -55.34
N GLN A 306 117.01 9.89 -54.31
CA GLN A 306 118.02 8.85 -54.11
C GLN A 306 118.06 7.88 -55.31
N PHE A 307 116.91 7.53 -55.87
CA PHE A 307 116.81 6.68 -57.07
C PHE A 307 117.39 7.38 -58.31
N ALA A 308 117.07 8.65 -58.52
CA ALA A 308 117.63 9.48 -59.60
C ALA A 308 119.15 9.72 -59.45
N ASP A 309 119.68 9.74 -58.22
CA ASP A 309 121.12 9.90 -57.94
C ASP A 309 121.89 8.57 -58.03
N LEU A 310 121.27 7.43 -57.66
CA LEU A 310 121.90 6.11 -57.66
C LEU A 310 121.86 5.41 -59.03
N PHE A 311 120.77 5.57 -59.79
CA PHE A 311 120.61 4.92 -61.10
C PHE A 311 121.74 5.28 -62.07
N PRO A 312 122.16 6.55 -62.24
CA PRO A 312 123.28 6.90 -63.13
C PRO A 312 124.63 6.33 -62.67
N GLN A 313 124.82 6.09 -61.36
CA GLN A 313 126.05 5.51 -60.83
C GLN A 313 126.15 4.01 -61.13
N LEU A 314 125.03 3.29 -61.11
CA LEU A 314 124.98 1.87 -61.47
C LEU A 314 125.03 1.64 -62.99
N PHE A 315 124.33 2.46 -63.77
CA PHE A 315 124.29 2.34 -65.23
C PHE A 315 125.43 3.08 -65.97
N GLY A 316 126.22 3.90 -65.29
CA GLY A 316 127.27 4.74 -65.90
C GLY A 316 126.71 5.91 -66.71
N GLY A 317 125.51 6.37 -66.36
CA GLY A 317 124.71 7.35 -67.10
C GLY A 317 123.24 6.96 -67.16
N GLY A 318 122.46 7.71 -67.95
CA GLY A 318 120.99 7.55 -67.98
C GLY A 318 120.28 8.34 -66.88
N ARG A 319 118.99 8.07 -66.70
CA ARG A 319 118.12 8.68 -65.68
C ARG A 319 117.04 7.68 -65.26
N ALA A 320 116.54 7.80 -64.03
CA ALA A 320 115.30 7.14 -63.62
C ALA A 320 114.55 8.01 -62.62
N GLU A 321 113.23 7.86 -62.59
CA GLU A 321 112.31 8.64 -61.77
C GLU A 321 111.10 7.79 -61.38
N LEU A 322 110.53 8.09 -60.22
CA LEU A 322 109.21 7.63 -59.79
C LEU A 322 108.17 8.65 -60.26
N VAL A 323 107.02 8.15 -60.72
CA VAL A 323 105.89 8.95 -61.19
C VAL A 323 104.61 8.42 -60.54
N LEU A 324 103.83 9.30 -59.90
CA LEU A 324 102.51 8.94 -59.37
C LEU A 324 101.50 8.78 -60.50
N THR A 325 100.64 7.76 -60.44
CA THR A 325 99.64 7.47 -61.48
C THR A 325 98.30 8.21 -61.30
N GLY A 326 98.23 9.16 -60.36
CA GLY A 326 97.04 9.94 -60.04
C GLY A 326 97.35 11.11 -59.10
N ASP A 327 96.40 12.01 -58.91
CA ASP A 327 96.61 13.31 -58.23
C ASP A 327 96.65 13.20 -56.69
N GLU A 328 96.01 12.19 -56.11
CA GLU A 328 95.94 11.93 -54.66
C GLU A 328 96.98 10.87 -54.26
N ILE A 329 98.09 11.28 -53.62
CA ILE A 329 99.21 10.37 -53.27
C ILE A 329 98.83 9.20 -52.33
N LEU A 330 97.69 9.28 -51.60
CA LEU A 330 97.21 8.19 -50.74
C LEU A 330 96.60 7.04 -51.55
N ASP A 331 95.95 7.34 -52.69
CA ASP A 331 95.30 6.36 -53.58
C ASP A 331 96.10 6.08 -54.87
N ALA A 332 97.09 6.93 -55.19
CA ALA A 332 97.89 6.81 -56.41
C ALA A 332 98.88 5.65 -56.36
N GLY A 333 98.95 4.88 -57.46
CA GLY A 333 100.05 3.95 -57.69
C GLY A 333 101.36 4.66 -58.00
N ILE A 334 102.48 3.96 -57.81
CA ILE A 334 103.82 4.43 -58.21
C ILE A 334 104.23 3.69 -59.48
N GLN A 335 104.39 4.41 -60.58
CA GLN A 335 105.01 3.92 -61.80
C GLN A 335 106.50 4.27 -61.81
N ILE A 336 107.35 3.29 -62.08
CA ILE A 336 108.79 3.48 -62.20
C ILE A 336 109.13 3.72 -63.67
N VAL A 337 109.80 4.84 -63.96
CA VAL A 337 110.28 5.21 -65.30
C VAL A 337 111.80 5.16 -65.29
N ALA A 338 112.40 4.40 -66.20
CA ALA A 338 113.85 4.24 -66.28
C ALA A 338 114.34 4.42 -67.72
N GLN A 339 115.49 5.08 -67.85
CA GLN A 339 116.15 5.41 -69.10
C GLN A 339 117.64 5.05 -69.01
N PRO A 340 118.03 3.81 -69.36
CA PRO A 340 119.43 3.44 -69.53
C PRO A 340 120.14 4.32 -70.59
N PRO A 341 121.46 4.50 -70.51
CA PRO A 341 122.20 5.34 -71.46
C PRO A 341 121.98 4.88 -72.91
N GLY A 342 121.64 5.82 -73.79
CA GLY A 342 121.35 5.57 -75.21
C GLY A 342 119.93 5.10 -75.55
N LYS A 343 119.07 4.80 -74.56
CA LYS A 343 117.65 4.45 -74.78
C LYS A 343 116.71 5.63 -74.51
N LYS A 344 115.45 5.52 -74.92
CA LYS A 344 114.36 6.44 -74.55
C LYS A 344 113.65 5.92 -73.29
N ASN A 345 112.96 6.80 -72.55
CA ASN A 345 112.13 6.41 -71.41
C ASN A 345 111.13 5.33 -71.83
N THR A 346 111.13 4.20 -71.14
CA THR A 346 110.17 3.11 -71.32
C THR A 346 109.70 2.58 -69.97
N SER A 347 108.54 1.91 -69.96
CA SER A 347 108.13 1.10 -68.80
C SER A 347 109.14 -0.02 -68.56
N ILE A 348 109.41 -0.35 -67.27
CA ILE A 348 110.30 -1.44 -66.85
C ILE A 348 110.06 -2.74 -67.65
N GLN A 349 108.80 -3.04 -68.01
CA GLN A 349 108.43 -4.23 -68.77
C GLN A 349 109.23 -4.41 -70.09
N LEU A 350 109.66 -3.30 -70.70
CA LEU A 350 110.37 -3.27 -71.99
C LEU A 350 111.91 -3.31 -71.87
N LEU A 351 112.47 -3.36 -70.67
CA LEU A 351 113.92 -3.44 -70.42
C LEU A 351 114.46 -4.88 -70.54
N SER A 352 115.77 -5.04 -70.75
CA SER A 352 116.46 -6.33 -70.71
C SER A 352 116.43 -6.96 -69.31
N GLY A 353 116.78 -8.26 -69.18
CA GLY A 353 116.81 -8.96 -67.89
C GLY A 353 117.72 -8.30 -66.85
N GLY A 354 119.00 -8.08 -67.20
CA GLY A 354 119.95 -7.37 -66.35
C GLY A 354 119.59 -5.89 -66.12
N GLU A 355 119.00 -5.22 -67.11
CA GLU A 355 118.50 -3.85 -66.95
C GLU A 355 117.33 -3.76 -65.94
N LYS A 356 116.42 -4.74 -65.95
CA LYS A 356 115.33 -4.87 -64.96
C LYS A 356 115.89 -5.11 -63.57
N ALA A 357 116.82 -6.05 -63.44
CA ALA A 357 117.49 -6.35 -62.16
C ALA A 357 118.20 -5.12 -61.61
N LEU A 358 119.08 -4.47 -62.39
CA LEU A 358 119.83 -3.30 -61.94
C LEU A 358 118.94 -2.08 -61.65
N THR A 359 117.81 -1.92 -62.36
CA THR A 359 116.79 -0.92 -62.03
C THR A 359 116.10 -1.22 -60.69
N ALA A 360 115.76 -2.48 -60.42
CA ALA A 360 115.14 -2.90 -59.16
C ALA A 360 116.13 -2.74 -57.98
N ILE A 361 117.39 -3.15 -58.16
CA ILE A 361 118.48 -2.96 -57.19
C ILE A 361 118.67 -1.48 -56.87
N ALA A 362 118.68 -0.60 -57.88
CA ALA A 362 118.79 0.84 -57.70
C ALA A 362 117.64 1.41 -56.85
N LEU A 363 116.39 0.95 -57.06
CA LEU A 363 115.24 1.38 -56.27
C LEU A 363 115.27 0.83 -54.84
N VAL A 364 115.64 -0.43 -54.67
CA VAL A 364 115.79 -1.07 -53.35
C VAL A 364 116.88 -0.38 -52.52
N PHE A 365 118.04 -0.07 -53.12
CA PHE A 365 119.08 0.71 -52.44
C PHE A 365 118.68 2.16 -52.18
N ALA A 366 117.89 2.80 -53.04
CA ALA A 366 117.32 4.11 -52.75
C ALA A 366 116.41 4.08 -51.51
N MET A 367 115.54 3.07 -51.39
CA MET A 367 114.70 2.88 -50.20
C MET A 367 115.54 2.57 -48.95
N PHE A 368 116.58 1.73 -49.05
CA PHE A 368 117.47 1.46 -47.91
C PHE A 368 118.26 2.70 -47.45
N GLN A 369 118.56 3.68 -48.31
CA GLN A 369 119.21 4.91 -47.88
C GLN A 369 118.29 5.88 -47.12
N LEU A 370 116.96 5.70 -47.15
CA LEU A 370 116.05 6.48 -46.33
C LEU A 370 116.06 6.01 -44.86
N ASN A 371 116.09 4.69 -44.64
CA ASN A 371 116.16 4.05 -43.33
C ASN A 371 117.13 2.85 -43.41
N PRO A 372 118.44 3.05 -43.13
CA PRO A 372 119.43 1.99 -43.26
C PRO A 372 119.17 0.87 -42.25
N ALA A 373 118.96 -0.34 -42.77
CA ALA A 373 118.89 -1.55 -41.96
C ALA A 373 120.27 -1.86 -41.34
N PRO A 374 120.33 -2.50 -40.15
CA PRO A 374 121.60 -2.87 -39.54
C PRO A 374 122.39 -3.88 -40.39
N PHE A 375 121.67 -4.78 -41.07
CA PHE A 375 122.23 -5.68 -42.07
C PHE A 375 121.31 -5.80 -43.30
N CYS A 376 121.88 -6.18 -44.43
CA CYS A 376 121.20 -6.44 -45.69
C CYS A 376 121.71 -7.77 -46.27
N MET A 377 120.79 -8.66 -46.68
CA MET A 377 121.13 -9.96 -47.27
C MET A 377 120.68 -10.01 -48.74
N LEU A 378 121.58 -10.40 -49.64
CA LEU A 378 121.37 -10.36 -51.09
C LEU A 378 121.75 -11.71 -51.71
N ASP A 379 120.78 -12.43 -52.27
CA ASP A 379 120.93 -13.82 -52.74
C ASP A 379 120.87 -13.89 -54.29
N GLU A 380 121.97 -14.27 -54.94
CA GLU A 380 122.21 -14.33 -56.39
C GLU A 380 121.71 -13.11 -57.21
N VAL A 381 121.68 -11.93 -56.57
CA VAL A 381 121.18 -10.66 -57.12
C VAL A 381 121.96 -10.18 -58.35
N ASP A 382 123.19 -10.66 -58.52
CA ASP A 382 124.11 -10.36 -59.62
C ASP A 382 124.09 -11.40 -60.76
N ALA A 383 123.42 -12.54 -60.61
CA ALA A 383 123.30 -13.56 -61.66
C ALA A 383 122.74 -13.07 -63.03
N PRO A 384 121.88 -12.03 -63.12
CA PRO A 384 121.43 -11.49 -64.41
C PRO A 384 122.29 -10.31 -64.92
N LEU A 385 123.38 -9.95 -64.25
CA LEU A 385 124.26 -8.83 -64.62
C LEU A 385 125.42 -9.31 -65.52
N ASP A 386 126.01 -8.36 -66.26
CA ASP A 386 127.29 -8.55 -66.94
C ASP A 386 128.47 -8.10 -66.05
N ASP A 387 129.69 -8.47 -66.41
CA ASP A 387 130.92 -8.17 -65.65
C ASP A 387 131.06 -6.67 -65.30
N THR A 388 130.72 -5.79 -66.25
CA THR A 388 130.87 -4.33 -66.10
C THR A 388 129.84 -3.74 -65.13
N ASN A 389 128.59 -4.21 -65.16
CA ASN A 389 127.56 -3.77 -64.23
C ASN A 389 127.71 -4.45 -62.85
N THR A 390 128.29 -5.66 -62.81
CA THR A 390 128.68 -6.36 -61.57
C THR A 390 129.73 -5.56 -60.79
N GLU A 391 130.78 -5.08 -61.47
CA GLU A 391 131.81 -4.23 -60.85
C GLU A 391 131.18 -2.97 -60.21
N ARG A 392 130.32 -2.26 -60.96
CA ARG A 392 129.63 -1.04 -60.48
C ARG A 392 128.68 -1.31 -59.32
N TYR A 393 127.97 -2.44 -59.36
CA TYR A 393 127.13 -2.91 -58.25
C TYR A 393 127.97 -3.14 -57.00
N GLY A 394 129.09 -3.88 -57.09
CA GLY A 394 129.99 -4.11 -55.97
C GLY A 394 130.64 -2.81 -55.46
N GLN A 395 131.03 -1.89 -56.33
CA GLN A 395 131.50 -0.55 -55.94
C GLN A 395 130.40 0.30 -55.25
N MET A 396 129.12 0.03 -55.48
CA MET A 396 128.02 0.62 -54.70
C MET A 396 127.91 -0.03 -53.32
N VAL A 397 127.87 -1.36 -53.26
CA VAL A 397 127.82 -2.14 -52.00
C VAL A 397 128.98 -1.77 -51.08
N LYS A 398 130.21 -1.68 -51.61
CA LYS A 398 131.43 -1.30 -50.86
C LYS A 398 131.44 0.16 -50.37
N ARG A 399 130.58 1.03 -50.89
CA ARG A 399 130.35 2.38 -50.35
C ARG A 399 129.27 2.37 -49.27
N MET A 400 128.19 1.61 -49.48
CA MET A 400 127.10 1.48 -48.50
C MET A 400 127.49 0.64 -47.27
N SER A 401 128.48 -0.27 -47.38
CA SER A 401 128.98 -1.09 -46.28
C SER A 401 129.61 -0.31 -45.12
N SER A 402 129.87 0.99 -45.32
CA SER A 402 130.27 1.93 -44.26
C SER A 402 129.18 2.18 -43.20
N HIS A 403 127.92 1.88 -43.49
CA HIS A 403 126.77 2.16 -42.61
C HIS A 403 125.84 0.94 -42.36
N THR A 404 125.85 -0.07 -43.24
CA THR A 404 125.02 -1.29 -43.14
C THR A 404 125.89 -2.52 -43.39
N GLN A 405 125.74 -3.59 -42.61
CA GLN A 405 126.45 -4.85 -42.88
C GLN A 405 125.84 -5.56 -44.09
N PHE A 406 126.61 -5.82 -45.14
CA PHE A 406 126.15 -6.58 -46.30
C PHE A 406 126.59 -8.04 -46.21
N ILE A 407 125.66 -8.95 -46.45
CA ILE A 407 125.88 -10.38 -46.65
C ILE A 407 125.36 -10.69 -48.05
N PHE A 408 126.23 -11.15 -48.96
CA PHE A 408 125.80 -11.53 -50.30
C PHE A 408 126.23 -12.96 -50.65
N ILE A 409 125.33 -13.66 -51.33
CA ILE A 409 125.53 -15.02 -51.83
C ILE A 409 125.62 -14.91 -53.34
N SER A 410 126.74 -15.33 -53.91
CA SER A 410 127.01 -15.24 -55.35
C SER A 410 128.06 -16.27 -55.77
N HIS A 411 127.98 -16.71 -57.02
CA HIS A 411 128.99 -17.51 -57.71
C HIS A 411 129.84 -16.69 -58.71
N ASN A 412 129.60 -15.37 -58.80
CA ASN A 412 130.34 -14.46 -59.68
C ASN A 412 131.65 -13.99 -59.02
N ARG A 413 132.78 -14.22 -59.70
CA ARG A 413 134.12 -13.90 -59.20
C ARG A 413 134.30 -12.42 -58.89
N ILE A 414 133.75 -11.53 -59.71
CA ILE A 414 133.87 -10.08 -59.54
C ILE A 414 133.18 -9.62 -58.25
N THR A 415 132.04 -10.22 -57.91
CA THR A 415 131.33 -9.95 -56.65
C THR A 415 132.09 -10.53 -55.46
N MET A 416 132.67 -11.72 -55.60
CA MET A 416 133.51 -12.34 -54.55
C MET A 416 134.77 -11.52 -54.23
N GLU A 417 135.45 -10.97 -55.24
CA GLU A 417 136.64 -10.10 -55.10
C GLU A 417 136.37 -8.79 -54.34
N ILE A 418 135.10 -8.40 -54.22
CA ILE A 418 134.67 -7.16 -53.56
C ILE A 418 134.31 -7.39 -52.07
N ALA A 419 134.18 -8.66 -51.65
CA ALA A 419 133.99 -9.04 -50.25
C ALA A 419 135.21 -8.68 -49.38
N GLN A 420 135.00 -8.52 -48.08
CA GLN A 420 136.08 -8.41 -47.09
C GLN A 420 136.45 -9.77 -46.48
N GLN A 421 135.51 -10.72 -46.45
CA GLN A 421 135.67 -12.08 -45.97
C GLN A 421 134.81 -12.99 -46.82
N LEU A 422 135.29 -14.20 -47.18
CA LEU A 422 134.50 -15.19 -47.89
C LEU A 422 134.13 -16.35 -46.97
N VAL A 423 132.85 -16.71 -46.99
CA VAL A 423 132.30 -17.84 -46.23
C VAL A 423 131.89 -18.90 -47.24
N GLY A 424 132.82 -19.80 -47.57
CA GLY A 424 132.59 -20.89 -48.50
C GLY A 424 131.72 -21.98 -47.89
N VAL A 425 130.75 -22.50 -48.65
CA VAL A 425 129.94 -23.66 -48.25
C VAL A 425 130.36 -24.84 -49.12
N THR A 426 130.79 -25.94 -48.47
CA THR A 426 131.28 -27.15 -49.14
C THR A 426 130.42 -28.35 -48.76
N MET A 427 130.26 -29.31 -49.67
CA MET A 427 129.61 -30.60 -49.40
C MET A 427 130.64 -31.71 -49.52
N GLN A 428 131.29 -32.04 -48.40
CA GLN A 428 132.25 -33.16 -48.33
C GLN A 428 131.52 -34.51 -48.31
N GLU A 429 130.31 -34.53 -47.76
CA GLU A 429 129.41 -35.69 -47.70
C GLU A 429 128.06 -35.33 -48.34
N GLN A 430 127.40 -36.30 -48.98
CA GLN A 430 126.19 -36.04 -49.75
C GLN A 430 125.01 -35.67 -48.82
N GLY A 431 124.63 -34.40 -48.85
CA GLY A 431 123.56 -33.84 -48.02
C GLY A 431 124.02 -33.14 -46.73
N VAL A 432 125.33 -33.05 -46.47
CA VAL A 432 125.87 -32.34 -45.31
C VAL A 432 126.75 -31.18 -45.76
N SER A 433 126.21 -29.96 -45.63
CA SER A 433 126.92 -28.72 -45.91
C SER A 433 127.82 -28.32 -44.73
N ARG A 434 129.09 -28.02 -45.03
CA ARG A 434 130.11 -27.57 -44.08
C ARG A 434 130.64 -26.21 -44.48
N VAL A 435 130.57 -25.27 -43.55
CA VAL A 435 131.10 -23.90 -43.71
C VAL A 435 132.62 -23.92 -43.57
N VAL A 436 133.29 -23.14 -44.41
CA VAL A 436 134.75 -22.93 -44.45
C VAL A 436 134.99 -21.44 -44.66
N GLU A 437 135.63 -20.79 -43.69
CA GLU A 437 136.02 -19.38 -43.80
C GLU A 437 137.32 -19.26 -44.60
N VAL A 438 137.40 -18.27 -45.49
CA VAL A 438 138.56 -17.96 -46.32
C VAL A 438 138.78 -16.45 -46.34
N ASP A 439 139.92 -16.00 -45.84
CA ASP A 439 140.35 -14.61 -45.94
C ASP A 439 140.99 -14.36 -47.32
N ILE A 440 140.55 -13.32 -48.02
CA ILE A 440 141.04 -12.97 -49.35
C ILE A 440 142.49 -12.44 -49.30
N GLU A 441 142.87 -11.68 -48.26
CA GLU A 441 144.24 -11.15 -48.15
C GLU A 441 145.26 -12.28 -47.90
N GLU A 442 144.87 -13.31 -47.15
CA GLU A 442 145.72 -14.47 -46.90
C GLU A 442 145.76 -15.42 -48.10
N ALA A 443 144.64 -15.64 -48.78
CA ALA A 443 144.57 -16.45 -50.00
C ALA A 443 145.37 -15.86 -51.16
N LEU A 444 145.34 -14.54 -51.37
CA LEU A 444 146.13 -13.86 -52.41
C LEU A 444 147.63 -13.95 -52.13
N ARG A 445 148.06 -13.76 -50.87
CA ARG A 445 149.48 -13.95 -50.47
C ARG A 445 149.96 -15.37 -50.72
N LEU A 446 149.13 -16.36 -50.42
CA LEU A 446 149.45 -17.77 -50.69
C LEU A 446 149.57 -18.03 -52.21
N ALA A 447 148.68 -17.47 -53.03
CA ALA A 447 148.74 -17.61 -54.49
C ALA A 447 150.02 -16.98 -55.09
N GLU A 448 150.40 -15.77 -54.66
CA GLU A 448 151.65 -15.13 -55.09
C GLU A 448 152.89 -15.93 -54.65
N SER A 449 152.87 -16.51 -53.44
CA SER A 449 153.98 -17.31 -52.89
C SER A 449 154.21 -18.67 -53.59
N VAL A 450 153.31 -19.08 -54.49
CA VAL A 450 153.40 -20.31 -55.29
C VAL A 450 153.72 -20.00 -56.78
N ALA A 451 153.73 -18.72 -57.16
CA ALA A 451 154.01 -18.24 -58.51
C ALA A 451 155.43 -17.63 -58.68
N ALA A 452 156.27 -17.71 -57.64
CA ALA A 452 157.64 -17.18 -57.57
C ALA A 452 158.64 -18.23 -57.09
#